data_AF-A0A0G1RX76-F1
#
_entry.id   AF-A0A0G1RX76-F1
#
_cell.length_a   1.000
_cell.length_b   1.000
_cell.length_c   1.000
_cell.angle_alpha   90.00
_cell.angle_beta   90.00
_cell.angle_gamma   90.00
#
_symmetry.space_group_name_H-M   'P 1'
#
loop_
_entity.id
_entity.type
_entity.pdbx_description
1 polymer ?
#
loop_
_entity_poly.entity_id
_entity_poly.type
_entity_poly.pdbx_seq_one_letter_code
_entity_poly.pdbx_strand_id
1 'polypeptide(L)'
;MKIIKEAAAQMLVLPNRPLDATYYEAIVNGTLPEFYLHSFQVYRGYSDALPDQLVDGFNSEYPLMKCRTHFLTGLMNRLKHSVEDEIITDTGMAVTIDEFCQFDWQANRSGSKSEFMTTPNEIEKINSMLDLIVSHLKQKYDLPGFTQEQIDQTITARRALSRFSLPEDIR
;
A
#
# COMPACT_ATOMS: atom_id res chain seq x y z
N MET A 1 -0.09 2.21 25.05
CA MET A 1 -1.26 1.73 24.27
C MET A 1 -2.58 2.48 24.53
N LYS A 2 -3.03 2.68 25.78
CA LYS A 2 -4.32 3.36 26.07
C LYS A 2 -4.44 4.78 25.45
N ILE A 3 -3.40 5.59 25.57
CA ILE A 3 -3.34 6.96 25.01
C ILE A 3 -3.46 6.96 23.48
N ILE A 4 -2.83 5.99 22.81
CA ILE A 4 -2.85 5.85 21.34
C ILE A 4 -4.25 5.46 20.86
N LYS A 5 -4.95 4.56 21.58
CA LYS A 5 -6.34 4.19 21.29
C LYS A 5 -7.30 5.37 21.46
N GLU A 6 -7.11 6.18 22.49
CA GLU A 6 -7.93 7.39 22.72
C GLU A 6 -7.71 8.43 21.61
N ALA A 7 -6.46 8.66 21.20
CA ALA A 7 -6.15 9.54 20.07
C ALA A 7 -6.74 9.01 18.75
N ALA A 8 -6.61 7.70 18.48
CA ALA A 8 -7.21 7.09 17.29
C ALA A 8 -8.74 7.17 17.29
N ALA A 9 -9.40 6.96 18.44
CA ALA A 9 -10.84 7.12 18.56
C ALA A 9 -11.29 8.57 18.30
N GLN A 10 -10.50 9.57 18.72
CA GLN A 10 -10.76 10.98 18.41
C GLN A 10 -10.66 11.29 16.92
N MET A 11 -9.70 10.68 16.22
CA MET A 11 -9.57 10.82 14.76
C MET A 11 -10.80 10.29 14.01
N LEU A 12 -11.46 9.26 14.53
CA LEU A 12 -12.64 8.64 13.90
C LEU A 12 -13.93 9.46 14.01
N VAL A 13 -14.01 10.39 14.98
CA VAL A 13 -15.20 11.23 15.20
C VAL A 13 -15.08 12.62 14.57
N LEU A 14 -14.00 12.90 13.83
CA LEU A 14 -13.83 14.16 13.11
C LEU A 14 -14.86 14.28 11.97
N PRO A 15 -15.42 15.48 11.74
CA PRO A 15 -16.47 15.69 10.72
C PRO A 15 -15.99 15.38 9.30
N ASN A 16 -14.69 15.55 9.04
CA ASN A 16 -14.02 15.04 7.85
C ASN A 16 -13.29 13.75 8.23
N ARG A 17 -14.00 12.62 8.16
CA ARG A 17 -13.43 11.31 8.48
C ARG A 17 -12.12 11.13 7.69
N PRO A 18 -11.00 10.79 8.35
CA PRO A 18 -9.72 10.69 7.65
C PRO A 18 -9.76 9.61 6.57
N LEU A 19 -9.02 9.83 5.48
CA LEU A 19 -8.89 8.89 4.35
C LEU A 19 -8.47 7.47 4.79
N ASP A 20 -7.74 7.37 5.90
CA ASP A 20 -7.26 6.13 6.51
C ASP A 20 -8.09 5.71 7.75
N ALA A 21 -9.41 5.92 7.74
CA ALA A 21 -10.29 5.52 8.86
C ALA A 21 -10.11 4.07 9.31
N THR A 22 -9.86 3.15 8.37
CA THR A 22 -9.65 1.72 8.64
C THR A 22 -8.38 1.45 9.45
N TYR A 23 -7.36 2.31 9.35
CA TYR A 23 -6.16 2.22 10.18
C TYR A 23 -6.46 2.58 11.64
N TYR A 24 -7.16 3.70 11.86
CA TYR A 24 -7.52 4.13 13.22
C TYR A 24 -8.50 3.16 13.89
N GLU A 25 -9.43 2.57 13.13
CA GLU A 25 -10.27 1.48 13.62
C GLU A 25 -9.45 0.27 14.06
N ALA A 26 -8.44 -0.10 13.29
CA ALA A 26 -7.55 -1.21 13.64
C ALA A 26 -6.77 -0.93 14.93
N ILE A 27 -6.32 0.31 15.17
CA ILE A 27 -5.69 0.71 16.44
C ILE A 27 -6.68 0.52 17.60
N VAL A 28 -7.89 1.07 17.48
CA VAL A 28 -8.90 1.03 18.54
C VAL A 28 -9.25 -0.41 18.88
N ASN A 29 -9.47 -1.23 17.85
CA ASN A 29 -9.88 -2.62 17.99
C ASN A 29 -8.72 -3.57 18.33
N GLY A 30 -7.46 -3.14 18.18
CA GLY A 30 -6.29 -3.99 18.38
C GLY A 30 -6.05 -4.99 17.24
N THR A 31 -6.49 -4.66 16.03
CA THR A 31 -6.41 -5.51 14.83
C THR A 31 -5.46 -4.92 13.77
N LEU A 32 -4.38 -4.29 14.23
CA LEU A 32 -3.34 -3.74 13.35
C LEU A 32 -2.67 -4.81 12.47
N PRO A 33 -2.35 -6.03 12.98
CA PRO A 33 -1.81 -7.09 12.14
C PRO A 33 -2.70 -7.42 10.93
N GLU A 34 -4.01 -7.52 11.12
CA GLU A 34 -4.99 -7.78 10.08
C GLU A 34 -5.06 -6.63 9.07
N PHE A 35 -5.00 -5.39 9.56
CA PHE A 35 -4.96 -4.20 8.72
C PHE A 35 -3.75 -4.20 7.79
N TYR A 36 -2.56 -4.49 8.32
CA TYR A 36 -1.33 -4.54 7.53
C TYR A 36 -1.34 -5.71 6.54
N LEU A 37 -1.75 -6.90 6.98
CA LEU A 37 -1.89 -8.06 6.12
C LEU A 37 -2.84 -7.78 4.95
N HIS A 38 -4.03 -7.22 5.24
CA HIS A 38 -4.98 -6.82 4.21
C HIS A 38 -4.36 -5.83 3.23
N SER A 39 -3.71 -4.79 3.75
CA SER A 39 -3.09 -3.74 2.94
C SER A 39 -2.05 -4.30 1.98
N PHE A 40 -1.17 -5.20 2.43
CA PHE A 40 -0.15 -5.82 1.58
C PHE A 40 -0.75 -6.79 0.56
N GLN A 41 -1.77 -7.58 0.93
CA GLN A 41 -2.48 -8.42 -0.04
C GLN A 41 -3.19 -7.58 -1.12
N VAL A 42 -3.73 -6.41 -0.76
CA VAL A 42 -4.31 -5.46 -1.72
C VAL A 42 -3.23 -4.92 -2.67
N TYR A 43 -2.08 -4.48 -2.15
CA TYR A 43 -0.95 -4.06 -2.99
C TYR A 43 -0.47 -5.17 -3.92
N ARG A 44 -0.47 -6.43 -3.45
CA ARG A 44 -0.11 -7.60 -4.26
C ARG A 44 -1.06 -7.84 -5.42
N GLY A 45 -2.35 -7.57 -5.23
CA GLY A 45 -3.39 -7.68 -6.25
C GLY A 45 -3.39 -6.57 -7.30
N TYR A 46 -2.56 -5.52 -7.16
CA TYR A 46 -2.45 -4.49 -8.19
C TYR A 46 -1.74 -5.01 -9.45
N SER A 47 -2.06 -4.41 -10.61
CA SER A 47 -1.55 -4.85 -11.92
C SER A 47 -0.05 -4.68 -12.04
N ASP A 48 0.62 -5.70 -12.56
CA ASP A 48 2.04 -5.65 -12.94
C ASP A 48 2.26 -4.96 -14.29
N ALA A 49 1.27 -5.02 -15.17
CA ALA A 49 1.37 -4.47 -16.52
C ALA A 49 0.73 -3.09 -16.64
N LEU A 50 1.32 -2.26 -17.49
CA LEU A 50 0.67 -1.09 -18.07
C LEU A 50 -0.17 -1.54 -19.28
N PRO A 51 -1.44 -1.13 -19.42
CA PRO A 51 -2.20 -1.35 -20.65
C PRO A 51 -1.47 -0.79 -21.88
N ASP A 52 -1.46 -1.54 -22.98
CA ASP A 52 -0.75 -1.19 -24.24
C ASP A 52 -1.15 0.18 -24.83
N GLN A 53 -2.29 0.72 -24.43
CA GLN A 53 -2.88 1.96 -24.95
C GLN A 53 -2.50 3.21 -24.14
N LEU A 54 -1.77 3.05 -23.03
CA LEU A 54 -1.39 4.17 -22.15
C LEU A 54 0.08 4.52 -22.37
N VAL A 55 0.33 5.74 -22.84
CA VAL A 55 1.68 6.24 -23.16
C VAL A 55 2.17 7.25 -22.11
N ASP A 56 1.31 7.61 -21.16
CA ASP A 56 1.47 8.73 -20.25
C ASP A 56 1.18 8.32 -18.79
N GLY A 57 2.18 8.53 -17.93
CA GLY A 57 2.20 8.12 -16.51
C GLY A 57 1.13 8.76 -15.61
N PHE A 58 0.34 9.69 -16.13
CA PHE A 58 -0.70 10.42 -15.41
C PHE A 58 -2.13 9.96 -15.70
N ASN A 59 -2.34 8.88 -16.47
CA ASN A 59 -3.70 8.46 -16.79
C ASN A 59 -4.47 8.04 -15.51
N SER A 60 -5.50 8.79 -15.14
CA SER A 60 -6.30 8.61 -13.92
C SER A 60 -7.24 7.39 -13.96
N GLU A 61 -7.42 6.75 -15.13
CA GLU A 61 -8.32 5.62 -15.30
C GLU A 61 -7.75 4.31 -14.75
N TYR A 62 -6.42 4.24 -14.59
CA TYR A 62 -5.70 3.06 -14.11
C TYR A 62 -4.77 3.35 -12.92
N PRO A 63 -5.28 3.87 -11.78
CA PRO A 63 -4.42 4.34 -10.69
C PRO A 63 -3.78 3.21 -9.88
N LEU A 64 -4.19 1.96 -10.05
CA LEU A 64 -3.75 0.83 -9.22
C LEU A 64 -2.84 -0.13 -10.01
N MET A 65 -1.63 0.33 -10.29
CA MET A 65 -0.60 -0.42 -11.03
C MET A 65 0.76 -0.32 -10.31
N LYS A 66 1.49 -1.43 -10.23
CA LYS A 66 2.81 -1.50 -9.59
C LYS A 66 3.88 -0.70 -10.34
N CYS A 67 3.61 -0.43 -11.62
CA CYS A 67 4.44 0.36 -12.49
C CYS A 67 4.46 1.86 -12.16
N ARG A 68 3.75 2.37 -11.13
CA ARG A 68 3.65 3.82 -10.86
C ARG A 68 4.39 4.25 -9.60
N THR A 69 5.00 5.43 -9.62
CA THR A 69 5.71 5.99 -8.44
C THR A 69 4.83 6.07 -7.20
N HIS A 70 3.58 6.53 -7.31
CA HIS A 70 2.70 6.67 -6.14
C HIS A 70 2.38 5.33 -5.48
N PHE A 71 2.32 4.23 -6.25
CA PHE A 71 2.18 2.89 -5.70
C PHE A 71 3.39 2.57 -4.84
N LEU A 72 4.59 2.80 -5.37
CA LEU A 72 5.84 2.49 -4.69
C LEU A 72 6.00 3.32 -3.41
N THR A 73 5.73 4.63 -3.46
CA THR A 73 5.73 5.51 -2.28
C THR A 73 4.73 5.02 -1.23
N GLY A 74 3.51 4.65 -1.64
CA GLY A 74 2.49 4.12 -0.75
C GLY A 74 2.88 2.79 -0.10
N LEU A 75 3.52 1.89 -0.87
CA LEU A 75 4.03 0.62 -0.38
C LEU A 75 5.17 0.81 0.62
N MET A 76 6.18 1.62 0.29
CA MET A 76 7.32 1.90 1.18
C MET A 76 6.86 2.52 2.50
N ASN A 77 5.93 3.48 2.46
CA ASN A 77 5.36 4.06 3.67
C ASN A 77 4.64 3.01 4.52
N ARG A 78 3.84 2.14 3.89
CA ARG A 78 3.12 1.09 4.62
C ARG A 78 4.06 0.05 5.24
N LEU A 79 5.16 -0.29 4.57
CA LEU A 79 6.20 -1.16 5.11
C LEU A 79 6.90 -0.51 6.32
N LYS A 80 7.33 0.75 6.21
CA LYS A 80 7.95 1.49 7.33
C LYS A 80 7.03 1.58 8.54
N HIS A 81 5.78 1.99 8.34
CA HIS A 81 4.82 2.09 9.44
C HIS A 81 4.54 0.72 10.09
N SER A 82 4.59 -0.40 9.35
CA SER A 82 4.43 -1.71 9.96
C SER A 82 5.57 -2.09 10.92
N VAL A 83 6.76 -1.53 10.74
CA VAL A 83 7.88 -1.65 11.68
C VAL A 83 7.72 -0.66 12.84
N GLU A 84 7.39 0.60 12.54
CA GLU A 84 7.21 1.66 13.54
C GLU A 84 6.05 1.38 14.51
N ASP A 85 4.97 0.76 14.03
CA ASP A 85 3.83 0.31 14.83
C ASP A 85 4.09 -1.02 15.58
N GLU A 86 5.33 -1.52 15.56
CA GLU A 86 5.76 -2.75 16.24
C GLU A 86 5.00 -4.01 15.77
N ILE A 87 4.47 -4.00 14.55
CA ILE A 87 3.83 -5.19 13.94
C ILE A 87 4.91 -6.11 13.37
N ILE A 88 5.93 -5.54 12.75
CA ILE A 88 7.16 -6.25 12.38
C ILE A 88 8.20 -5.91 13.44
N THR A 89 8.57 -6.93 14.22
CA THR A 89 9.55 -6.83 15.31
C THR A 89 10.74 -7.76 15.09
N ASP A 90 10.71 -8.58 14.04
CA ASP A 90 11.83 -9.43 13.66
C ASP A 90 12.92 -8.55 13.02
N THR A 91 14.12 -8.59 13.60
CA THR A 91 15.23 -7.75 13.15
C THR A 91 15.61 -8.04 11.70
N GLY A 92 15.58 -9.32 11.28
CA GLY A 92 15.89 -9.70 9.91
C GLY A 92 14.91 -9.08 8.91
N MET A 93 13.62 -9.20 9.19
CA MET A 93 12.55 -8.62 8.37
C MET A 93 12.61 -7.10 8.33
N ALA A 94 12.88 -6.45 9.47
CA ALA A 94 13.01 -4.99 9.54
C ALA A 94 14.18 -4.49 8.68
N VAL A 95 15.33 -5.18 8.71
CA VAL A 95 16.48 -4.87 7.83
C VAL A 95 16.13 -5.07 6.36
N THR A 96 15.50 -6.20 6.01
CA THR A 96 15.05 -6.46 4.63
C THR A 96 14.09 -5.38 4.12
N ILE A 97 13.20 -4.87 4.97
CA ILE A 97 12.30 -3.74 4.64
C ILE A 97 13.07 -2.45 4.43
N ASP A 98 14.03 -2.14 5.29
CA ASP A 98 14.86 -0.95 5.17
C ASP A 98 15.67 -0.98 3.86
N GLU A 99 16.31 -2.12 3.55
CA GLU A 99 17.02 -2.34 2.28
C GLU A 99 16.12 -2.14 1.06
N PHE A 100 14.88 -2.64 1.12
CA PHE A 100 13.89 -2.42 0.06
C PHE A 100 13.51 -0.94 -0.08
N CYS A 101 13.33 -0.24 1.03
CA CYS A 101 12.96 1.19 1.03
C CYS A 101 14.11 2.10 0.57
N GLN A 102 15.36 1.66 0.72
CA GLN A 102 16.55 2.36 0.28
C GLN A 102 17.00 1.99 -1.13
N PHE A 103 16.35 1.00 -1.76
CA PHE A 103 16.65 0.61 -3.13
C PHE A 103 16.53 1.81 -4.08
N ASP A 104 17.48 1.94 -4.99
CA ASP A 104 17.52 3.03 -5.98
C ASP A 104 16.54 2.76 -7.13
N TRP A 105 15.26 3.03 -6.86
CA TRP A 105 14.17 2.83 -7.80
C TRP A 105 14.24 3.81 -8.97
N GLN A 106 14.08 3.30 -10.19
CA GLN A 106 14.04 4.12 -11.41
C GLN A 106 12.93 5.17 -11.36
N ALA A 107 11.79 4.82 -10.77
CA ALA A 107 10.65 5.71 -10.54
C ALA A 107 10.94 6.92 -9.61
N ASN A 108 12.15 7.02 -9.04
CA ASN A 108 12.60 8.14 -8.22
C ASN A 108 13.73 8.96 -8.87
N ARG A 109 14.22 8.57 -10.06
CA ARG A 109 15.38 9.21 -10.72
C ARG A 109 14.93 10.34 -11.64
N SER A 110 15.30 11.58 -11.32
CA SER A 110 15.01 12.76 -12.16
C SER A 110 15.74 12.75 -13.51
N GLY A 111 15.13 13.27 -14.57
CA GLY A 111 15.69 13.51 -15.90
C GLY A 111 15.23 12.60 -17.07
N SER A 112 14.26 11.69 -16.91
CA SER A 112 13.79 10.81 -17.98
C SER A 112 12.25 10.71 -18.07
N LYS A 113 11.72 10.40 -19.27
CA LYS A 113 10.30 10.02 -19.44
C LYS A 113 9.89 8.79 -18.60
N SER A 114 10.87 8.04 -18.08
CA SER A 114 10.68 6.88 -17.20
C SER A 114 10.69 7.23 -15.70
N GLU A 115 10.78 8.51 -15.34
CA GLU A 115 10.67 9.05 -13.97
C GLU A 115 9.45 8.57 -13.19
N PHE A 116 8.42 8.10 -13.89
CA PHE A 116 7.15 7.71 -13.27
C PHE A 116 6.95 6.20 -13.22
N MET A 117 7.94 5.41 -13.69
CA MET A 117 7.75 4.00 -14.00
C MET A 117 8.80 3.06 -13.42
N THR A 118 8.33 1.93 -12.88
CA THR A 118 9.20 0.82 -12.48
C THR A 118 9.47 -0.13 -13.65
N THR A 119 10.64 -0.74 -13.65
CA THR A 119 11.07 -1.76 -14.62
C THR A 119 10.50 -3.14 -14.30
N PRO A 120 10.53 -4.11 -15.25
CA PRO A 120 10.17 -5.50 -14.98
C PRO A 120 10.93 -6.10 -13.77
N ASN A 121 12.24 -5.86 -13.67
CA ASN A 121 13.06 -6.36 -12.56
C ASN A 121 12.65 -5.73 -11.21
N GLU A 122 12.22 -4.47 -11.23
CA GLU A 122 11.71 -3.79 -10.03
C GLU A 122 10.34 -4.32 -9.62
N ILE A 123 9.47 -4.66 -10.58
CA ILE A 123 8.19 -5.32 -10.32
C ILE A 123 8.41 -6.69 -9.66
N GLU A 124 9.41 -7.46 -10.11
CA GLU A 124 9.78 -8.73 -9.47
C GLU A 124 10.22 -8.53 -8.00
N LYS A 125 11.03 -7.49 -7.73
CA LYS A 125 11.43 -7.13 -6.36
C LYS A 125 10.24 -6.75 -5.49
N ILE A 126 9.32 -5.94 -6.03
CA ILE A 126 8.07 -5.56 -5.36
C ILE A 126 7.25 -6.81 -5.01
N ASN A 127 7.02 -7.70 -5.98
CA ASN A 127 6.24 -8.92 -5.77
C ASN A 127 6.92 -9.85 -4.74
N SER A 128 8.23 -10.01 -4.81
CA SER A 128 9.00 -10.81 -3.84
C SER A 128 8.89 -10.27 -2.41
N MET A 129 8.98 -8.95 -2.24
CA MET A 129 8.81 -8.29 -0.94
C MET A 129 7.38 -8.48 -0.40
N LEU A 130 6.37 -8.32 -1.25
CA LEU A 130 4.97 -8.51 -0.89
C LEU A 130 4.68 -9.96 -0.47
N ASP A 131 5.20 -10.95 -1.20
CA ASP A 131 5.04 -12.36 -0.87
C ASP A 131 5.75 -12.71 0.45
N LEU A 132 6.95 -12.15 0.67
CA LEU A 132 7.70 -12.30 1.91
C LEU A 132 6.92 -11.73 3.12
N ILE A 133 6.45 -10.48 3.03
CA ILE A 133 5.81 -9.83 4.17
C ILE A 133 4.44 -10.42 4.48
N VAL A 134 3.65 -10.77 3.45
CA VAL A 134 2.36 -11.44 3.63
C VAL A 134 2.56 -12.78 4.34
N SER A 135 3.57 -13.56 3.92
CA SER A 135 3.89 -14.84 4.56
C SER A 135 4.34 -14.66 6.01
N HIS A 136 5.20 -13.66 6.27
CA HIS A 136 5.66 -13.34 7.62
C HIS A 136 4.50 -12.98 8.55
N LEU A 137 3.60 -12.08 8.14
CA LEU A 137 2.47 -11.65 8.96
C LEU A 137 1.47 -12.80 9.22
N LYS A 138 1.18 -13.62 8.21
CA LYS A 138 0.32 -14.81 8.37
C LYS A 138 0.89 -15.77 9.43
N GLN A 139 2.20 -16.05 9.36
CA GLN A 139 2.85 -16.97 10.29
C GLN A 139 2.96 -16.38 11.70
N LYS A 140 3.38 -15.12 11.82
CA LYS A 140 3.62 -14.48 13.12
C LYS A 140 2.33 -14.31 13.94
N TYR A 141 1.22 -14.00 13.27
CA TYR A 141 -0.05 -13.67 13.91
C TYR A 141 -1.14 -14.73 13.73
N ASP A 142 -0.80 -15.89 13.15
CA ASP A 142 -1.74 -16.98 12.84
C ASP A 142 -2.99 -16.50 12.07
N LEU A 143 -2.76 -15.66 11.06
CA LEU A 143 -3.83 -15.05 10.28
C LEU A 143 -4.15 -15.88 9.02
N PRO A 144 -5.43 -16.16 8.73
CA PRO A 144 -5.82 -16.98 7.57
C PRO A 144 -5.58 -16.26 6.22
N GLY A 145 -5.38 -14.95 6.25
CA GLY A 145 -5.37 -14.10 5.06
C GLY A 145 -6.76 -13.82 4.51
N PHE A 146 -6.81 -12.87 3.59
CA PHE A 146 -8.03 -12.46 2.91
C PHE A 146 -8.19 -13.23 1.59
N THR A 147 -9.44 -13.52 1.23
CA THR A 147 -9.78 -14.20 -0.03
C THR A 147 -9.55 -13.27 -1.22
N GLN A 148 -9.36 -13.85 -2.41
CA GLN A 148 -9.21 -13.05 -3.63
C GLN A 148 -10.41 -12.13 -3.87
N GLU A 149 -11.62 -12.60 -3.57
CA GLU A 149 -12.85 -11.80 -3.67
C GLU A 149 -12.81 -10.56 -2.77
N GLN A 150 -12.37 -10.69 -1.51
CA GLN A 150 -12.24 -9.56 -0.59
C GLN A 150 -11.21 -8.53 -1.07
N ILE A 151 -10.10 -9.03 -1.63
CA ILE A 151 -9.05 -8.18 -2.23
C ILE A 151 -9.59 -7.43 -3.44
N ASP A 152 -10.29 -8.11 -4.35
CA ASP A 152 -10.85 -7.53 -5.57
C ASP A 152 -11.94 -6.50 -5.26
N GLN A 153 -12.78 -6.75 -4.25
CA GLN A 153 -13.75 -5.78 -3.74
C GLN A 153 -13.07 -4.50 -3.26
N THR A 154 -11.97 -4.62 -2.50
CA THR A 154 -11.20 -3.46 -2.01
C THR A 154 -10.54 -2.69 -3.15
N ILE A 155 -9.92 -3.40 -4.10
CA ILE A 155 -9.31 -2.79 -5.30
C ILE A 155 -10.38 -2.03 -6.09
N THR A 156 -11.56 -2.61 -6.26
CA THR A 156 -12.69 -1.98 -6.97
C THR A 156 -13.18 -0.73 -6.26
N ALA A 157 -13.34 -0.77 -4.94
CA ALA A 157 -13.72 0.40 -4.15
C ALA A 157 -12.68 1.53 -4.26
N ARG A 158 -11.38 1.21 -4.22
CA ARG A 158 -10.29 2.20 -4.40
C ARG A 158 -10.31 2.82 -5.80
N ARG A 159 -10.55 2.03 -6.85
CA ARG A 159 -10.71 2.55 -8.22
C ARG A 159 -11.90 3.51 -8.35
N ALA A 160 -13.02 3.20 -7.69
CA ALA A 160 -14.17 4.09 -7.70
C ALA A 160 -13.82 5.45 -7.08
N LEU A 161 -13.19 5.46 -5.91
CA LEU A 161 -12.77 6.69 -5.21
C LEU A 161 -11.82 7.56 -6.05
N SER A 162 -10.88 6.95 -6.77
CA SER A 162 -9.95 7.68 -7.65
C SER A 162 -10.60 8.32 -8.89
N ARG A 163 -11.78 7.84 -9.32
CA ARG A 163 -12.51 8.42 -10.46
C ARG A 163 -13.28 9.69 -10.09
N PHE A 164 -13.53 9.91 -8.81
CA PHE A 164 -14.24 11.09 -8.28
C PHE A 164 -13.29 12.23 -7.84
N SER A 165 -11.97 12.09 -8.05
CA SER A 165 -10.96 13.03 -7.54
C SER A 165 -10.56 14.14 -8.50
N LEU A 166 -11.14 14.22 -9.71
CA LEU A 166 -10.91 15.35 -10.62
C LEU A 166 -12.15 16.25 -10.63
N PRO A 167 -12.03 17.54 -10.27
CA PRO A 167 -13.11 18.51 -10.49
C PRO A 167 -13.56 18.48 -11.96
N GLU A 168 -14.86 18.59 -12.20
CA GLU A 168 -15.44 18.62 -13.56
C GLU A 168 -14.86 19.75 -14.42
N ASP A 169 -14.27 20.77 -13.79
CA ASP A 169 -13.71 21.96 -14.43
C ASP A 169 -12.36 21.71 -15.16
N ILE A 170 -11.86 20.47 -15.18
CA ILE A 170 -10.62 20.05 -15.86
C ILE A 170 -10.88 18.92 -16.89
N ARG A 171 -12.13 18.71 -17.32
CA ARG A 171 -12.47 17.84 -18.48
C ARG A 171 -12.77 18.67 -19.72
#